data_AF-A0A1M5ZAZ6-F1
#
_entry.id   AF-A0A1M5ZAZ6-F1
#
_cell.length_a   1.000
_cell.length_b   1.000
_cell.length_c   1.000
_cell.angle_alpha   90.00
_cell.angle_beta   90.00
_cell.angle_gamma   90.00
#
_symmetry.space_group_name_H-M   'P 1'
#
loop_
_entity.id
_entity.type
_entity.pdbx_description
1 polymer ?
#
loop_
_entity_poly.entity_id
_entity_poly.type
_entity_poly.pdbx_seq_one_letter_code
_entity_poly.pdbx_strand_id
1 'polypeptide(L)'
;MGEKLESVRELASRLKVNPNTIQRVYGELELEKLIYTQRGLGKYVTEDREIIDKLKKENAKELLESFITNMKELGLNKEEVVNLINEKF
;
A
#
# COMPACT_ATOMS: atom_id res chain seq x y z
N MET A 1 -13.95 12.66 5.67
CA MET A 1 -13.83 12.49 4.21
C MET A 1 -12.36 12.28 3.99
N GLY A 2 -11.99 11.15 3.39
CA GLY A 2 -10.61 10.92 3.04
C GLY A 2 -10.10 11.93 2.01
N GLU A 3 -8.82 11.84 1.68
CA GLU A 3 -8.21 12.74 0.71
C GLU A 3 -8.82 12.54 -0.68
N LYS A 4 -9.10 13.65 -1.38
CA LYS A 4 -9.62 13.62 -2.74
C LYS A 4 -8.49 13.26 -3.71
N LEU A 5 -8.71 12.24 -4.54
CA LEU A 5 -7.77 11.89 -5.59
C LEU A 5 -7.93 12.83 -6.80
N GLU A 6 -6.80 13.06 -7.49
CA GLU A 6 -6.78 13.65 -8.83
C GLU A 6 -7.71 12.86 -9.77
N SER A 7 -8.35 13.55 -10.71
CA SER A 7 -9.10 12.86 -11.76
C SER A 7 -8.17 11.99 -12.62
N VAL A 8 -8.75 11.00 -13.29
CA VAL A 8 -8.01 10.10 -14.20
C VAL A 8 -7.18 10.88 -15.22
N ARG A 9 -7.71 11.99 -15.76
CA ARG A 9 -7.04 12.80 -16.78
C ARG A 9 -5.90 13.64 -16.19
N GLU A 10 -6.09 14.21 -15.00
CA GLU A 10 -5.07 14.99 -14.30
C GLU A 10 -3.88 14.10 -13.93
N LEU A 11 -4.14 12.96 -13.29
CA LEU A 11 -3.09 12.02 -12.90
C LEU A 11 -2.36 11.44 -14.11
N ALA A 12 -3.09 11.07 -15.17
CA ALA A 12 -2.50 10.58 -16.41
C ALA A 12 -1.57 11.61 -17.07
N SER A 13 -1.99 12.89 -17.09
CA SER A 13 -1.17 13.98 -17.63
C SER A 13 0.10 14.20 -16.79
N ARG A 14 -0.05 14.26 -15.46
CA ARG A 14 1.06 14.45 -14.52
C ARG A 14 2.10 13.34 -14.60
N LEU A 15 1.66 12.08 -14.68
CA LEU A 15 2.53 10.91 -14.78
C LEU A 15 2.97 10.58 -16.22
N LYS A 16 2.42 11.26 -17.23
CA LYS A 16 2.59 10.93 -18.65
C LYS A 16 2.25 9.47 -18.99
N VAL A 17 1.19 8.95 -18.37
CA VAL A 17 0.68 7.59 -18.53
C VAL A 17 -0.64 7.62 -19.31
N ASN A 18 -0.99 6.53 -20.00
CA ASN A 18 -2.27 6.43 -20.69
C ASN A 18 -3.46 6.58 -19.70
N PRO A 19 -4.45 7.46 -19.96
CA PRO A 19 -5.63 7.62 -19.10
C PRO A 19 -6.39 6.32 -18.81
N ASN A 20 -6.45 5.40 -19.76
CA ASN A 20 -7.09 4.09 -19.56
C ASN A 20 -6.32 3.24 -18.53
N THR A 21 -5.00 3.38 -18.45
CA THR A 21 -4.20 2.71 -17.42
C THR A 21 -4.54 3.25 -16.04
N ILE A 22 -4.64 4.57 -15.89
CA ILE A 22 -5.05 5.19 -14.62
C ILE A 22 -6.48 4.80 -14.25
N GLN A 23 -7.39 4.75 -15.23
CA GLN A 23 -8.75 4.29 -15.00
C GLN A 23 -8.80 2.85 -14.48
N ARG A 24 -7.99 1.95 -15.06
CA ARG A 24 -7.87 0.56 -14.60
C ARG A 24 -7.35 0.48 -13.16
N VAL A 25 -6.28 1.23 -12.85
CA VAL A 25 -5.71 1.30 -11.50
C VAL A 25 -6.75 1.80 -10.49
N TYR A 26 -7.48 2.88 -10.80
CA TYR A 26 -8.55 3.36 -9.92
C TYR A 26 -9.69 2.35 -9.76
N GLY A 27 -9.99 1.56 -10.79
CA GLY A 27 -10.94 0.46 -10.70
C GLY A 27 -10.46 -0.65 -9.76
N GLU A 28 -9.19 -1.04 -9.85
CA GLU A 28 -8.56 -2.03 -8.96
C GLU A 28 -8.56 -1.54 -7.49
N LEU A 29 -8.14 -0.29 -7.25
CA LEU A 29 -8.18 0.33 -5.91
C LEU A 29 -9.60 0.42 -5.33
N GLU A 30 -10.62 0.63 -6.17
CA GLU A 30 -12.02 0.68 -5.74
C GLU A 30 -12.57 -0.73 -5.43
N LEU A 31 -12.17 -1.76 -6.19
CA LEU A 31 -12.47 -3.17 -5.90
C LEU A 31 -11.85 -3.62 -4.58
N GLU A 32 -10.62 -3.17 -4.30
CA GLU A 32 -9.93 -3.38 -3.02
C GLU A 32 -10.46 -2.50 -1.88
N LYS A 33 -11.46 -1.65 -2.16
CA LYS A 33 -12.08 -0.70 -1.22
C LYS A 33 -11.10 0.33 -0.62
N LEU A 34 -9.98 0.56 -1.29
CA LEU A 34 -8.97 1.55 -0.89
C LEU A 34 -9.39 2.97 -1.25
N ILE A 35 -10.22 3.09 -2.29
CA ILE A 35 -10.86 4.35 -2.68
C ILE A 35 -12.35 4.12 -2.93
N TYR A 36 -13.15 5.18 -2.89
CA TYR A 36 -14.57 5.15 -3.22
C TYR A 36 -14.99 6.34 -4.07
N THR A 37 -16.00 6.14 -4.91
CA THR A 37 -16.59 7.20 -5.74
C THR A 37 -17.72 7.91 -5.02
N GLN A 38 -17.62 9.23 -4.91
CA GLN A 38 -18.73 10.09 -4.53
C GLN A 38 -19.34 10.72 -5.79
N ARG A 39 -20.59 10.35 -6.08
CA ARG A 39 -21.29 10.79 -7.30
C ARG A 39 -21.24 12.32 -7.44
N GLY A 40 -20.75 12.78 -8.59
CA GLY A 40 -20.61 14.21 -8.91
C GLY A 40 -19.44 14.94 -8.23
N LEU A 41 -18.73 14.30 -7.29
CA LEU A 41 -17.70 14.97 -6.47
C LEU A 41 -16.29 14.39 -6.65
N GLY A 42 -16.16 13.17 -7.18
CA GLY A 42 -14.87 12.55 -7.50
C GLY A 42 -14.60 11.26 -6.71
N LYS A 43 -13.34 10.84 -6.65
CA LYS A 43 -12.88 9.67 -5.89
C LYS A 43 -12.10 10.10 -4.66
N TYR A 44 -12.24 9.35 -3.57
CA TYR A 44 -11.65 9.65 -2.26
C TYR A 44 -11.00 8.42 -1.66
N VAL A 45 -9.92 8.62 -0.88
CA VAL A 45 -9.26 7.55 -0.11
C VAL A 45 -10.19 7.08 1.00
N THR A 46 -10.18 5.78 1.29
CA THR A 46 -10.96 5.20 2.39
C THR A 46 -10.49 5.69 3.76
N GLU A 47 -11.42 5.88 4.69
CA GLU A 47 -11.15 6.12 6.12
C GLU A 47 -11.46 4.87 6.97
N ASP A 48 -11.76 3.75 6.31
CA ASP A 48 -12.06 2.47 6.96
C ASP A 48 -10.81 1.93 7.66
N ARG A 49 -10.84 1.96 8.99
CA ARG A 49 -9.71 1.53 9.83
C ARG A 49 -9.40 0.04 9.66
N GLU A 50 -10.39 -0.80 9.41
CA GLU A 50 -10.16 -2.25 9.26
C GLU A 50 -9.37 -2.53 7.98
N ILE A 51 -9.72 -1.86 6.88
CA ILE A 51 -9.00 -1.95 5.61
C ILE A 51 -7.57 -1.41 5.76
N ILE A 52 -7.41 -0.25 6.40
CA ILE A 52 -6.11 0.37 6.63
C ILE A 52 -5.21 -0.54 7.47
N ASP A 53 -5.73 -1.07 8.57
CA ASP A 53 -4.95 -1.94 9.46
C ASP A 53 -4.61 -3.28 8.80
N LYS A 54 -5.50 -3.81 7.96
CA LYS A 54 -5.23 -5.00 7.15
C LYS A 54 -4.07 -4.76 6.18
N LEU A 55 -4.11 -3.68 5.39
CA LEU A 55 -3.03 -3.33 4.47
C LEU A 55 -1.69 -3.13 5.18
N LYS A 56 -1.70 -2.44 6.34
CA LYS A 56 -0.48 -2.24 7.14
C LYS A 56 0.13 -3.58 7.56
N LYS A 57 -0.70 -4.54 8.00
CA LYS A 57 -0.24 -5.87 8.40
C LYS A 57 0.28 -6.67 7.21
N GLU A 58 -0.38 -6.61 6.06
CA GLU A 58 0.05 -7.28 4.83
C GLU A 58 1.42 -6.75 4.38
N ASN A 59 1.57 -5.42 4.28
CA ASN A 59 2.84 -4.79 3.93
C ASN A 59 3.96 -5.12 4.94
N ALA A 60 3.65 -5.08 6.25
CA ALA A 60 4.61 -5.43 7.29
C ALA A 60 5.06 -6.89 7.16
N LYS A 61 4.15 -7.80 6.81
CA LYS A 61 4.46 -9.20 6.59
C LYS A 61 5.37 -9.40 5.38
N GLU A 62 5.10 -8.73 4.26
CA GLU A 62 5.95 -8.81 3.06
C GLU A 62 7.38 -8.31 3.34
N LEU A 63 7.51 -7.18 4.03
CA LEU A 63 8.81 -6.65 4.45
C LEU A 63 9.53 -7.62 5.40
N LEU A 64 8.79 -8.23 6.34
CA LEU A 64 9.34 -9.20 7.26
C LEU A 64 9.83 -10.47 6.54
N GLU A 65 9.10 -10.97 5.54
CA GLU A 65 9.53 -12.13 4.74
C GLU A 65 10.86 -11.85 4.02
N SER A 66 10.99 -10.68 3.39
CA SER A 66 12.25 -10.26 2.77
C SER A 66 13.37 -10.13 3.79
N PHE A 67 13.11 -9.48 4.93
CA PHE A 67 14.07 -9.34 6.00
C PHE A 67 14.56 -10.70 6.53
N ILE A 68 13.65 -11.62 6.86
CA ILE A 68 14.00 -12.96 7.37
C ILE A 68 14.78 -13.76 6.33
N THR A 69 14.43 -13.64 5.05
CA THR A 69 15.17 -14.29 3.96
C THR A 69 16.62 -13.79 3.94
N ASN A 70 16.81 -12.47 3.96
CA ASN A 70 18.14 -11.87 3.96
C ASN A 70 18.95 -12.26 5.20
N MET A 71 18.34 -12.31 6.39
CA MET A 71 19.02 -12.73 7.62
C MET A 71 19.46 -14.19 7.57
N LYS A 72 18.64 -15.08 7.00
CA LYS A 72 19.01 -16.49 6.79
C LYS A 72 20.16 -16.64 5.81
N GLU A 73 20.18 -15.86 4.74
CA GLU A 73 21.28 -15.85 3.76
C GLU A 73 22.61 -15.38 4.37
N LEU A 74 22.55 -14.51 5.38
CA LEU A 74 23.71 -14.11 6.19
C LEU A 74 24.14 -15.17 7.22
N GLY A 75 23.41 -16.28 7.34
CA GLY A 75 23.70 -17.35 8.29
C GLY A 75 23.22 -17.07 9.72
N LEU A 76 22.41 -16.03 9.93
CA LEU A 76 21.89 -15.68 11.25
C LEU A 76 20.74 -16.61 11.64
N ASN A 77 20.74 -17.05 12.89
CA ASN A 77 19.65 -17.79 13.49
C ASN A 77 18.60 -16.85 14.08
N LYS A 78 17.44 -17.41 14.46
CA LYS A 78 16.31 -16.64 14.99
C LYS A 78 16.68 -15.81 16.23
N GLU A 79 17.47 -16.35 17.15
CA GLU A 79 17.82 -15.66 18.40
C GLU A 79 18.72 -14.46 18.11
N GLU A 80 19.69 -14.60 17.22
CA GLU A 80 20.55 -13.49 16.78
C GLU A 80 19.73 -12.37 16.12
N VAL A 81 18.79 -12.74 15.25
CA VAL A 81 17.90 -11.78 14.60
C VAL A 81 17.01 -11.05 15.61
N VAL A 82 16.44 -11.76 16.58
CA VAL A 82 15.63 -11.15 17.65
C VAL A 82 16.47 -10.20 18.50
N ASN A 83 17.71 -10.58 18.83
CA ASN A 83 18.63 -9.71 19.56
C ASN A 83 18.95 -8.43 18.78
N LEU A 84 19.25 -8.54 17.48
CA LEU A 84 19.48 -7.37 16.62
C LEU A 84 18.27 -6.42 16.55
N ILE A 85 17.05 -6.98 16.54
CA ILE A 85 15.82 -6.17 16.58
C ILE A 85 15.73 -5.44 17.93
N ASN A 86 15.95 -6.14 19.04
CA ASN A 86 15.89 -5.57 20.39
C ASN A 86 16.97 -4.49 20.65
N GLU A 87 18.12 -4.56 19.98
CA GLU A 87 19.16 -3.51 20.06
C GLU A 87 18.80 -2.23 19.29
N LYS A 88 17.89 -2.33 18.31
CA LYS A 88 17.54 -1.24 17.40
C LYS A 88 16.24 -0.51 17.75
N PHE A 89 15.32 -1.17 18.46
CA PHE A 89 14.08 -0.58 18.97
C PHE A 89 14.25 -0.03 20.37
#